data_AF-A0A2N2N7D3-F1
#
_entry.id   AF-A0A2N2N7D3-F1
#
_cell.length_a   1.000
_cell.length_b   1.000
_cell.length_c   1.000
_cell.angle_alpha   90.00
_cell.angle_beta   90.00
_cell.angle_gamma   90.00
#
_symmetry.space_group_name_H-M   'P 1'
#
loop_
_entity.id
_entity.type
_entity.pdbx_description
1 polymer ?
#
loop_
_entity_poly.entity_id
_entity_poly.type
_entity_poly.pdbx_seq_one_letter_code
_entity_poly.pdbx_strand_id
1 'polypeptide(L)'
;MNEHLHTEKCSAMLGDLSEYIDGSLQAEICAQIEEHMKTCDNCRVVVNTLRKTVELYEHCSDNVELPGEVKERLFAKLELKDFLSKADTSK
;
A
#
# COMPACT_ATOMS: atom_id res chain seq x y z
N MET A 1 -12.10 -6.11 21.73
CA MET A 1 -12.39 -6.33 20.30
C MET A 1 -13.84 -5.94 20.11
N ASN A 2 -14.10 -4.80 19.49
CA ASN A 2 -15.48 -4.30 19.34
C ASN A 2 -16.24 -5.22 18.39
N GLU A 3 -17.39 -5.71 18.83
CA GLU A 3 -18.33 -6.51 18.02
C GLU A 3 -18.95 -5.62 16.95
N HIS A 4 -18.28 -5.55 15.81
CA HIS A 4 -18.85 -4.99 14.59
C HIS A 4 -19.77 -6.05 13.95
N LEU A 5 -21.07 -5.76 13.83
CA LEU A 5 -21.98 -6.61 13.05
C LEU A 5 -21.69 -6.42 11.56
N HIS A 6 -20.94 -7.35 10.99
CA HIS A 6 -20.72 -7.42 9.55
C HIS A 6 -22.01 -7.88 8.86
N THR A 7 -22.62 -7.00 8.07
CA THR A 7 -23.62 -7.44 7.09
C THR A 7 -22.97 -8.32 6.02
N GLU A 8 -23.72 -9.17 5.31
CA GLU A 8 -23.21 -10.08 4.27
C GLU A 8 -22.25 -9.39 3.26
N LYS A 9 -22.52 -8.13 2.91
CA LYS A 9 -21.65 -7.32 2.02
C LYS A 9 -20.30 -6.97 2.65
N CYS A 10 -20.23 -6.68 3.94
CA CYS A 10 -18.97 -6.40 4.63
C CYS A 10 -18.08 -7.65 4.72
N SER A 11 -18.70 -8.82 4.92
CA SER A 11 -18.00 -10.10 5.06
C SER A 11 -17.41 -10.56 3.73
N ALA A 12 -18.17 -10.43 2.63
CA ALA A 12 -17.71 -10.82 1.30
C ALA A 12 -16.46 -10.04 0.85
N MET A 13 -16.37 -8.75 1.19
CA MET A 13 -15.25 -7.89 0.76
C MET A 13 -13.97 -8.06 1.60
N LEU A 14 -14.03 -8.72 2.76
CA LEU A 14 -12.86 -8.89 3.63
C LEU A 14 -11.74 -9.68 2.96
N GLY A 15 -12.08 -10.65 2.11
CA GLY A 15 -11.11 -11.44 1.33
C GLY A 15 -10.37 -10.60 0.29
N ASP A 16 -11.02 -9.57 -0.25
CA ASP A 16 -10.50 -8.75 -1.35
C ASP A 16 -9.66 -7.57 -0.84
N LEU A 17 -9.64 -7.29 0.48
CA LEU A 17 -8.97 -6.10 1.01
C LEU A 17 -7.44 -6.13 0.85
N SER A 18 -6.83 -7.31 0.86
CA SER A 18 -5.38 -7.44 0.61
C SER A 18 -5.04 -7.03 -0.82
N GLU A 19 -5.76 -7.59 -1.80
CA GLU A 19 -5.61 -7.25 -3.22
C GLU A 19 -6.02 -5.80 -3.52
N TYR A 20 -6.97 -5.25 -2.77
CA TYR A 20 -7.35 -3.84 -2.87
C TYR A 20 -6.20 -2.92 -2.42
N ILE A 21 -5.48 -3.29 -1.36
CA ILE A 21 -4.39 -2.46 -0.79
C ILE A 21 -3.12 -2.57 -1.62
N ASP A 22 -2.80 -3.74 -2.17
CA ASP A 22 -1.64 -3.93 -3.05
C ASP A 22 -1.88 -3.40 -4.49
N GLY A 23 -3.12 -3.06 -4.83
CA GLY A 23 -3.51 -2.51 -6.13
C GLY A 23 -3.61 -3.54 -7.25
N SER A 24 -3.66 -4.84 -6.93
CA SER A 24 -3.81 -5.93 -7.88
C SER A 24 -5.27 -6.33 -8.14
N LEU A 25 -6.21 -5.85 -7.32
CA LEU A 25 -7.64 -6.14 -7.45
C LEU A 25 -8.25 -5.52 -8.73
N GLN A 26 -9.23 -6.22 -9.30
CA GLN A 26 -9.95 -5.75 -10.48
C GLN A 26 -10.70 -4.44 -10.21
N ALA A 27 -10.63 -3.50 -11.15
CA ALA A 27 -11.19 -2.16 -11.02
C ALA A 27 -12.70 -2.15 -10.67
N GLU A 28 -13.47 -3.11 -11.17
CA GLU A 28 -14.90 -3.25 -10.84
C GLU A 28 -15.13 -3.52 -9.35
N ILE A 29 -14.30 -4.38 -8.74
CA ILE A 29 -14.42 -4.74 -7.33
C ILE A 29 -13.89 -3.59 -6.46
N CYS A 30 -12.80 -2.92 -6.87
CA CYS A 30 -12.32 -1.70 -6.22
C CYS A 30 -13.43 -0.65 -6.09
N ALA A 31 -14.18 -0.40 -7.17
CA ALA A 31 -15.28 0.55 -7.15
C ALA A 31 -16.40 0.15 -6.18
N GLN A 32 -16.70 -1.15 -6.06
CA GLN A 32 -17.70 -1.64 -5.10
C GLN A 32 -17.25 -1.45 -3.65
N ILE A 33 -15.97 -1.71 -3.35
CA ILE A 33 -15.39 -1.49 -2.03
C ILE A 33 -15.41 0.00 -1.69
N GLU A 34 -15.04 0.86 -2.63
CA GLU A 34 -15.08 2.32 -2.45
C GLU A 34 -16.49 2.84 -2.19
N GLU A 35 -17.48 2.35 -2.94
CA GLU A 35 -18.89 2.71 -2.73
C GLU A 35 -19.37 2.26 -1.34
N HIS A 36 -19.00 1.06 -0.91
CA HIS A 36 -19.33 0.58 0.43
C HIS A 36 -18.71 1.47 1.52
N MET A 37 -17.44 1.86 1.38
CA MET A 37 -16.75 2.71 2.34
C MET A 37 -17.36 4.11 2.48
N LYS A 38 -18.13 4.60 1.48
CA LYS A 38 -18.86 5.87 1.62
C LYS A 38 -19.93 5.82 2.70
N THR A 39 -20.49 4.64 2.97
CA THR A 39 -21.62 4.45 3.90
C THR A 39 -21.29 3.63 5.14
N CYS A 40 -20.13 2.97 5.17
CA CYS A 40 -19.69 2.14 6.30
C CYS A 40 -18.39 2.66 6.93
N ASP A 41 -18.50 3.29 8.10
CA ASP A 41 -17.35 3.79 8.85
C ASP A 41 -16.44 2.66 9.35
N ASN A 42 -17.00 1.50 9.70
CA ASN A 42 -16.21 0.37 10.20
C ASN A 42 -15.30 -0.22 9.13
N CYS A 43 -15.80 -0.41 7.90
CA CYS A 43 -14.96 -0.86 6.79
C CYS A 43 -13.87 0.16 6.46
N ARG A 44 -14.16 1.46 6.59
CA ARG A 44 -13.12 2.51 6.48
C ARG A 44 -12.03 2.35 7.54
N VAL A 45 -12.41 2.08 8.79
CA VAL A 45 -11.44 1.81 9.88
C VAL A 45 -10.62 0.57 9.59
N VAL A 46 -11.23 -0.53 9.14
CA VAL A 46 -10.54 -1.78 8.80
C VAL A 46 -9.51 -1.55 7.69
N VAL A 47 -9.91 -0.95 6.57
CA VAL A 47 -9.02 -0.66 5.44
C VAL A 47 -7.87 0.26 5.86
N ASN A 48 -8.15 1.33 6.61
CA ASN A 48 -7.12 2.23 7.09
C ASN A 48 -6.13 1.55 8.04
N THR A 49 -6.63 0.68 8.93
CA THR A 49 -5.79 -0.06 9.88
C THR A 49 -4.89 -1.06 9.15
N LEU A 50 -5.45 -1.77 8.16
CA LEU A 50 -4.70 -2.72 7.35
C LEU A 50 -3.62 -2.01 6.52
N ARG A 51 -3.96 -0.89 5.87
CA ARG A 51 -2.99 -0.04 5.16
C ARG A 51 -1.89 0.45 6.08
N LYS A 52 -2.25 0.90 7.28
CA LYS A 52 -1.27 1.34 8.27
C LYS A 52 -0.34 0.22 8.71
N THR A 53 -0.86 -1.00 8.80
CA THR A 53 -0.06 -2.18 9.14
C THR A 53 0.96 -2.46 8.05
N VAL A 54 0.56 -2.41 6.77
CA VAL A 54 1.47 -2.53 5.62
C VAL A 54 2.56 -1.46 5.66
N GLU A 55 2.18 -0.18 5.81
CA GLU A 55 3.14 0.93 5.92
C GLU A 55 4.16 0.69 7.04
N LEU A 56 3.71 0.23 8.22
CA LEU A 56 4.61 -0.04 9.34
C LEU A 56 5.62 -1.15 8.99
N TYR A 57 5.21 -2.19 8.28
CA TYR A 57 6.13 -3.24 7.83
C TYR A 57 7.13 -2.72 6.79
N GLU A 58 6.71 -1.87 5.85
CA GLU A 58 7.59 -1.25 4.87
C GLU A 58 8.67 -0.37 5.53
N HIS A 59 8.32 0.35 6.60
CA HIS A 59 9.24 1.24 7.30
C HIS A 59 10.10 0.55 8.37
N CYS A 60 9.61 -0.54 8.96
CA CYS A 60 10.35 -1.33 9.95
C CYS A 60 11.27 -2.37 9.31
N SER A 61 11.12 -2.66 8.02
CA SER A 61 12.09 -3.48 7.29
C SER A 61 13.41 -2.71 7.23
N ASP A 62 14.51 -3.37 7.62
CA ASP A 62 15.85 -2.81 7.45
C ASP A 62 15.96 -2.30 6.01
N ASN A 63 16.34 -1.03 5.85
CA ASN A 63 16.53 -0.44 4.54
C ASN A 63 17.61 -1.26 3.82
N VAL A 64 17.18 -2.16 2.94
CA VAL A 64 18.09 -2.89 2.06
C VAL A 64 18.65 -1.85 1.12
N GLU A 65 19.89 -1.42 1.39
CA GLU A 65 20.57 -0.48 0.51
C GLU A 65 20.72 -1.13 -0.86
N LEU A 66 20.08 -0.53 -1.86
CA LEU A 66 20.23 -0.93 -3.26
C LEU A 66 21.71 -0.78 -3.64
N PRO A 67 22.34 -1.82 -4.22
CA PRO A 67 23.70 -1.72 -4.72
C PRO A 67 23.83 -0.53 -5.70
N GLY A 68 24.87 0.28 -5.54
CA GLY A 68 25.06 1.53 -6.28
C GLY A 68 24.91 1.37 -7.80
N GLU A 69 25.50 0.32 -8.37
CA GLU A 69 25.41 0.02 -9.81
C GLU A 69 23.97 -0.22 -10.31
N VAL A 70 23.13 -0.84 -9.48
CA VAL A 70 21.71 -1.09 -9.81
C VAL A 70 20.94 0.23 -9.78
N LYS A 71 21.18 1.07 -8.76
CA LYS A 71 20.58 2.40 -8.61
C LYS A 71 20.96 3.31 -9.77
N GLU A 72 22.23 3.37 -10.15
CA GLU A 72 22.73 4.16 -11.27
C GLU A 72 22.10 3.75 -12.61
N ARG A 73 22.06 2.44 -12.90
CA ARG A 73 21.42 1.91 -14.11
C ARG A 73 19.94 2.24 -14.17
N LEU A 74 19.23 2.10 -13.05
CA LEU A 74 17.81 2.44 -12.96
C LEU A 74 17.59 3.92 -13.25
N PHE A 75 18.33 4.81 -12.58
CA PHE A 75 18.19 6.26 -12.73
C PHE A 75 18.58 6.72 -14.14
N ALA A 76 19.58 6.09 -14.75
CA ALA A 76 19.94 6.36 -16.14
C ALA A 76 18.83 5.96 -17.13
N LYS A 77 18.10 4.86 -16.87
CA LYS A 77 16.99 4.39 -17.71
C LYS A 77 15.72 5.21 -17.55
N LEU A 78 15.47 5.72 -16.34
CA LEU A 78 14.34 6.61 -16.05
C LEU A 78 14.63 8.08 -16.37
N GLU A 79 15.83 8.40 -16.90
CA GLU A 79 16.28 9.77 -17.17
C GLU A 79 16.34 10.68 -15.91
N LEU A 80 16.55 10.08 -14.74
CA LEU A 80 16.57 10.74 -13.43
C LEU A 80 17.99 11.00 -12.89
N LYS A 81 18.99 11.15 -13.77
CA LYS A 81 20.42 11.23 -13.37
C LYS A 81 20.72 12.39 -12.42
N ASP A 82 19.98 13.49 -12.50
CA ASP A 82 20.16 14.67 -11.64
C ASP A 82 19.95 14.36 -10.15
N PHE A 83 19.18 13.31 -9.84
CA PHE A 83 18.91 12.86 -8.46
C PHE A 83 20.02 11.98 -7.86
N LEU A 84 20.99 11.50 -8.65
CA LEU A 84 22.15 10.76 -8.14
C LEU A 84 23.10 11.68 -7.36
N SER A 85 23.22 12.95 -7.77
CA SER A 85 24.16 13.94 -7.20
C SER A 85 23.93 14.30 -5.72
N LYS A 86 22.78 13.93 -5.14
CA LYS A 86 22.41 14.24 -3.74
C LYS A 86 22.55 13.06 -2.78
N ALA A 87 22.83 11.86 -3.26
CA ALA A 87 22.74 10.64 -2.47
C ALA A 87 24.06 10.20 -1.82
N ASP A 88 25.20 10.80 -2.18
CA ASP A 88 26.53 10.34 -1.73
C ASP A 88 27.05 11.02 -0.45
N THR A 89 26.22 11.80 0.27
CA THR A 89 26.61 12.46 1.53
C THR A 89 25.90 11.92 2.76
N SER A 90 25.76 10.61 2.91
CA SER A 90 25.53 10.01 4.22
C SER A 90 26.66 9.05 4.53
N LYS A 91 27.58 9.56 5.36
CA LYS A 91 28.66 8.84 6.03
C LYS A 91 28.11 7.98 7.16
#